data_AF-J3N1Y2-F1
#
_entry.id   AF-J3N1Y2-F1
#
_cell.length_a   1.000
_cell.length_b   1.000
_cell.length_c   1.000
_cell.angle_alpha   90.00
_cell.angle_beta   90.00
_cell.angle_gamma   90.00
#
_symmetry.space_group_name_H-M   'P 1'
#
loop_
_entity.id
_entity.type
_entity.pdbx_description
1 polymer ?
#
loop_
_entity_poly.entity_id
_entity_poly.type
_entity_poly.pdbx_seq_one_letter_code
_entity_poly.pdbx_strand_id
1 'polypeptide(L)' 'MDGRSACFLVLLVLLGTPTSADECRDISTKDLFCLKYLCKSFCLDEVRNWGGTAGYVDHYWCKGPRCHCRLCRLT' A
#
# COMPACT_ATOMS: atom_id res chain seq x y z
N MET A 1 -44.14 -13.02 -20.58
CA MET A 1 -43.88 -11.89 -19.67
C MET A 1 -43.73 -12.47 -18.28
N ASP A 2 -42.51 -12.76 -17.86
CA ASP A 2 -42.17 -13.01 -16.44
C ASP A 2 -40.75 -12.49 -16.25
N GLY A 3 -40.65 -11.17 -16.28
CA GLY A 3 -39.51 -10.47 -15.74
C GLY A 3 -39.64 -10.45 -14.23
N ARG A 4 -38.58 -10.91 -13.54
CA ARG A 4 -38.14 -10.51 -12.18
C ARG A 4 -37.33 -11.64 -11.54
N SER A 5 -36.13 -11.91 -12.06
CA SER A 5 -35.07 -12.52 -11.23
C SER A 5 -33.68 -12.35 -11.86
N ALA A 6 -33.37 -11.16 -12.36
CA ALA A 6 -32.02 -10.81 -12.82
C ALA A 6 -31.39 -9.68 -12.00
N CYS A 7 -32.18 -8.89 -11.28
CA CYS A 7 -31.66 -7.75 -10.50
C CYS A 7 -30.85 -8.16 -9.26
N PHE A 8 -31.07 -9.35 -8.70
CA PHE A 8 -30.33 -9.81 -7.53
C PHE A 8 -28.88 -10.19 -7.85
N LEU A 9 -28.61 -10.69 -9.06
CA LEU A 9 -27.25 -11.03 -9.48
C LEU A 9 -26.40 -9.77 -9.77
N VAL A 10 -27.02 -8.70 -10.26
CA VAL A 10 -26.32 -7.42 -10.53
C VAL A 10 -25.93 -6.72 -9.23
N LEU A 11 -26.77 -6.80 -8.20
CA LEU A 11 -26.45 -6.25 -6.87
C LEU A 11 -25.29 -6.96 -6.18
N LEU A 12 -25.13 -8.28 -6.35
CA LEU A 12 -23.97 -9.02 -5.81
C LEU A 12 -22.65 -8.68 -6.52
N VAL A 13 -22.70 -8.28 -7.79
CA VAL A 13 -21.53 -7.76 -8.53
C VAL A 13 -21.24 -6.29 -8.16
N LEU A 14 -22.27 -5.51 -7.82
CA LEU A 14 -22.15 -4.12 -7.32
C LEU A 14 -21.74 -4.03 -5.84
N LEU A 15 -22.11 -5.00 -5.00
CA LEU A 15 -21.51 -5.26 -3.69
C LEU A 15 -20.19 -6.01 -3.90
N GLY A 16 -19.37 -5.45 -4.81
CA GLY A 16 -18.04 -5.90 -5.10
C GLY A 16 -17.36 -6.26 -3.80
N THR A 17 -16.80 -7.47 -3.78
CA THR A 17 -15.75 -7.86 -2.84
C THR A 17 -15.01 -6.61 -2.37
N PRO A 18 -14.86 -6.36 -1.06
CA PRO A 18 -13.82 -5.44 -0.64
C PRO A 18 -12.52 -6.12 -1.07
N THR A 19 -12.13 -5.92 -2.33
CA THR A 19 -10.74 -5.98 -2.72
C THR A 19 -10.17 -4.86 -1.89
N SER A 20 -9.61 -5.20 -0.74
CA SER A 20 -8.85 -4.27 0.06
C SER A 20 -7.87 -3.64 -0.91
N ALA A 21 -8.14 -2.39 -1.29
CA ALA A 21 -7.37 -1.71 -2.29
C ALA A 21 -6.15 -1.23 -1.53
N ASP A 22 -5.01 -1.85 -1.79
CA ASP A 22 -3.78 -1.40 -1.16
C ASP A 22 -3.51 0.05 -1.57
N GLU A 23 -3.55 0.96 -0.59
CA GLU A 23 -3.12 2.32 -0.82
C GLU A 23 -1.60 2.31 -0.72
N CYS A 24 -0.90 2.68 -1.80
CA CYS A 24 0.56 2.70 -1.82
C CYS A 24 1.10 4.11 -2.07
N ARG A 25 2.22 4.44 -1.43
CA ARG A 25 2.96 5.69 -1.60
C ARG A 25 4.45 5.45 -1.71
N ASP A 26 5.10 6.21 -2.57
CA ASP A 26 6.56 6.25 -2.69
C ASP A 26 7.10 7.44 -1.90
N ILE A 27 8.10 7.20 -1.04
CA ILE A 27 8.78 8.24 -0.27
C ILE A 27 10.29 8.16 -0.43
N SER A 28 11.00 9.26 -0.13
CA SER A 28 12.45 9.28 -0.13
C SER A 28 13.04 10.17 0.97
N THR A 29 14.20 9.77 1.50
CA THR A 29 14.95 10.61 2.45
C THR A 29 15.59 11.82 1.74
N LYS A 30 15.70 12.94 2.46
CA LYS A 30 16.54 14.07 2.05
C LYS A 30 17.99 13.73 2.41
N ASP A 31 18.76 13.31 1.40
CA ASP A 31 20.22 13.13 1.40
C ASP A 31 20.81 12.51 2.69
N LEU A 32 20.74 11.18 2.79
CA LEU A 32 21.38 10.37 3.83
C LEU A 32 22.28 9.34 3.15
N PHE A 33 23.53 9.13 3.61
CA PHE A 33 24.36 8.01 3.18
C PHE A 33 23.52 6.72 3.17
N CYS A 34 23.13 6.26 1.96
CA CYS A 34 22.12 5.22 1.84
C CYS A 34 22.76 3.87 2.12
N LEU A 35 22.74 3.49 3.38
CA LEU A 35 23.08 2.16 3.82
C LEU A 35 21.81 1.31 3.80
N LYS A 36 21.82 0.19 3.07
CA LYS A 36 20.62 -0.63 2.82
C LYS A 36 19.88 -1.02 4.11
N TYR A 37 20.62 -1.33 5.18
CA TYR A 37 20.03 -1.68 6.47
C TYR A 37 19.37 -0.49 7.16
N LEU A 38 19.97 0.70 7.14
CA LEU A 38 19.37 1.93 7.68
C LEU A 38 18.13 2.34 6.86
N CYS A 39 18.22 2.22 5.54
CA CYS A 39 17.11 2.50 4.65
C CYS A 39 15.90 1.62 4.97
N LYS A 40 16.13 0.31 5.15
CA LYS A 40 15.08 -0.62 5.59
C LYS A 40 14.45 -0.20 6.92
N SER A 41 15.26 0.13 7.92
CA SER A 41 14.75 0.54 9.24
C SER A 41 13.90 1.81 9.15
N PHE A 42 14.34 2.79 8.37
CA PHE A 42 13.57 4.01 8.12
C PHE A 42 12.23 3.73 7.43
N CYS A 43 12.23 2.91 6.36
CA CYS A 43 10.98 2.54 5.69
C CYS A 43 10.00 1.82 6.63
N LEU A 44 10.51 0.96 7.52
CA LEU A 44 9.71 0.24 8.51
C LEU A 44 9.11 1.16 9.57
N ASP A 45 9.85 2.17 10.00
CA ASP A 45 9.36 3.17 10.95
C ASP A 45 8.28 4.04 10.30
N GLU A 46 8.53 4.52 9.09
CA GLU A 46 7.59 5.37 8.35
C GLU A 46 6.28 4.65 8.04
N VAL A 47 6.33 3.36 7.66
CA VAL A 47 5.10 2.61 7.38
C VAL A 47 4.30 2.33 8.63
N ARG A 48 4.96 2.14 9.78
CA ARG A 48 4.27 2.04 11.07
C ARG A 48 3.61 3.36 11.45
N ASN A 49 4.29 4.48 11.20
CA ASN A 49 3.77 5.81 11.50
C ASN A 49 2.55 6.17 10.64
N TRP A 50 2.57 5.81 9.35
CA TRP A 50 1.49 6.17 8.41
C TRP A 50 0.40 5.11 8.27
N GLY A 51 0.80 3.84 8.13
CA GLY A 51 -0.11 2.71 7.88
C GLY A 51 -0.54 1.97 9.15
N GLY A 52 0.04 2.30 10.31
CA GLY A 52 -0.28 1.64 11.57
C GLY A 52 -0.03 0.13 11.51
N THR A 53 -0.99 -0.66 11.99
CA THR A 53 -0.93 -2.14 11.97
C THR A 53 -1.26 -2.75 10.61
N ALA A 54 -1.87 -1.98 9.70
CA ALA A 54 -2.23 -2.42 8.35
C ALA A 54 -1.14 -2.06 7.31
N GLY A 55 -0.11 -1.33 7.72
CA GLY A 55 0.97 -0.87 6.85
C GLY A 55 2.08 -1.91 6.68
N TYR A 56 2.59 -2.02 5.45
CA TYR A 56 3.77 -2.84 5.14
C TYR A 56 4.69 -2.19 4.10
N VAL A 57 5.98 -2.53 4.16
CA VAL A 57 6.96 -2.09 3.15
C VAL A 57 6.90 -3.06 1.99
N ASP A 58 6.43 -2.60 0.83
CA ASP A 58 6.43 -3.37 -0.41
C ASP A 58 7.85 -3.47 -0.99
N HIS A 59 8.53 -2.33 -1.10
CA HIS A 59 9.88 -2.27 -1.64
C HIS A 59 10.72 -1.17 -1.00
N TYR A 60 12.04 -1.34 -0.97
CA TYR A 60 12.98 -0.28 -0.58
C TYR A 60 14.28 -0.40 -1.36
N TRP A 61 14.87 0.73 -1.75
CA TRP A 61 16.08 0.76 -2.55
C TRP A 61 16.89 2.03 -2.28
N CYS A 62 18.18 1.97 -2.63
CA CYS A 62 19.06 3.13 -2.64
C CYS A 62 19.20 3.67 -4.06
N LYS A 63 19.07 4.97 -4.24
CA LYS A 63 19.39 5.68 -5.49
C LYS A 63 20.37 6.81 -5.18
N GLY A 64 21.65 6.57 -5.39
CA GLY A 64 22.72 7.45 -4.91
C GLY A 64 22.68 7.55 -3.38
N PRO A 65 22.80 8.77 -2.78
CA PRO A 65 22.73 9.00 -1.34
C PRO A 65 21.28 9.15 -0.85
N ARG A 66 20.30 8.52 -1.51
CA ARG A 66 18.89 8.61 -1.10
C ARG A 66 18.30 7.23 -0.90
N CYS A 67 17.64 7.06 0.22
CA CYS A 67 16.80 5.91 0.50
C CYS A 67 15.41 6.17 -0.07
N HIS A 68 14.87 5.19 -0.78
CA HIS A 68 13.52 5.20 -1.32
C HIS A 68 12.74 4.02 -0.75
N CYS A 69 11.47 4.26 -0.45
CA CYS A 69 10.56 3.24 0.06
C CYS A 69 9.24 3.31 -0.71
N ARG A 70 8.71 2.15 -1.06
CA ARG A 70 7.31 1.96 -1.42
C ARG A 70 6.60 1.36 -0.21
N LEU A 71 5.68 2.14 0.33
CA LEU A 71 4.91 1.80 1.52
C LEU A 71 3.46 1.58 1.09
N CYS A 72 2.84 0.52 1.59
CA CYS A 72 1.47 0.19 1.26
C CYS A 72 0.66 -0.05 2.54
N ARG A 73 -0.66 0.10 2.49
CA ARG A 73 -1.56 -0.22 3.60
C ARG A 73 -2.88 -0.78 3.06
N LEU A 74 -3.38 -1.79 3.76
CA LEU A 74 -4.70 -2.34 3.53
C LEU A 74 -5.77 -1.33 3.97
N THR A 75 -6.73 -1.05 3.08
CA THR A 75 -7.93 -0.25 3.37
C THR A 75 -9.18 -1.12 3.44
#